data_AF-A0A5N6SB32-F1
#
_entry.id   AF-A0A5N6SB32-F1
#
_cell.length_a   1.000
_cell.length_b   1.000
_cell.length_c   1.000
_cell.angle_alpha   90.00
_cell.angle_beta   90.00
_cell.angle_gamma   90.00
#
_symmetry.space_group_name_H-M   'P 1'
#
loop_
_entity.id
_entity.type
_entity.pdbx_description
1 polymer ?
#
loop_
_entity_poly.entity_id
_entity_poly.type
_entity_poly.pdbx_seq_one_letter_code
_entity_poly.pdbx_strand_id
1 'polypeptide(L)'
;MDELVRFLPSAKWRESGQHTSICDDNENLKPILVKCASEIPLSLEDFGLQVRKTTGNTRILEKAAYIIPVYIIEGTPRILDGPYLIPGSDPFYFEKQVILSGSLYYILAKPPTAKLTENSTAS
;
A
#
# COMPACT_ATOMS: atom_id res chain seq x y z
N MET A 1 11.89 -6.36 5.51
CA MET A 1 10.83 -5.51 6.08
C MET A 1 11.37 -4.64 7.20
N ASP A 2 12.27 -5.13 8.06
CA ASP A 2 12.83 -4.37 9.19
C ASP A 2 13.43 -3.00 8.83
N GLU A 3 14.16 -2.91 7.71
CA GLU A 3 14.74 -1.65 7.25
C GLU A 3 13.66 -0.62 6.88
N LEU A 4 12.57 -1.08 6.25
CA LEU A 4 11.42 -0.23 5.95
C LEU A 4 10.75 0.25 7.24
N VAL A 5 10.53 -0.65 8.21
CA VAL A 5 9.94 -0.30 9.52
C VAL A 5 10.74 0.80 10.22
N ARG A 6 12.08 0.74 10.19
CA ARG A 6 12.95 1.76 10.80
C ARG A 6 12.93 3.10 10.06
N PHE A 7 12.76 3.08 8.75
CA PHE A 7 12.76 4.27 7.90
C PHE A 7 11.45 5.07 7.98
N LEU A 8 10.30 4.39 8.01
CA LEU A 8 8.97 4.99 7.87
C LEU A 8 8.65 6.15 8.85
N PRO A 9 9.02 6.09 10.15
CA PRO A 9 8.76 7.19 11.08
C PRO A 9 9.44 8.50 10.71
N SER A 10 10.61 8.44 10.04
CA SER A 10 11.40 9.61 9.63
C SER A 10 11.22 10.02 8.17
N ALA A 11 10.47 9.23 7.38
CA ALA A 11 10.29 9.47 5.95
C ALA A 11 9.52 10.78 5.68
N LYS A 12 9.72 11.34 4.48
CA LYS A 12 8.90 12.46 4.00
C LYS A 12 7.55 11.96 3.49
N TRP A 13 6.48 12.59 3.97
CA TRP A 13 5.11 12.23 3.65
C TRP A 13 4.40 13.38 2.94
N ARG A 14 3.73 13.07 1.83
CA ARG A 14 2.81 14.00 1.16
C ARG A 14 1.38 13.58 1.47
N GLU A 15 0.56 14.50 1.94
CA GLU A 15 -0.87 14.25 2.14
C GLU A 15 -1.55 13.94 0.81
N SER A 16 -2.41 12.93 0.81
CA SER A 16 -3.15 12.50 -0.38
C SER A 16 -4.66 12.43 -0.15
N GLY A 17 -5.12 12.80 1.06
CA GLY A 17 -6.52 12.76 1.47
C GLY A 17 -6.63 12.80 2.99
N GLN A 18 -7.87 12.76 3.48
CA GLN A 18 -8.12 12.73 4.92
C GLN A 18 -7.49 11.49 5.55
N HIS A 19 -6.73 11.68 6.63
CA HIS A 19 -5.99 10.63 7.34
C HIS A 19 -5.05 9.78 6.47
N THR A 20 -4.67 10.24 5.27
CA THR A 20 -3.91 9.43 4.32
C THR A 20 -2.72 10.20 3.78
N SER A 21 -1.56 9.57 3.77
CA SER A 21 -0.35 10.13 3.18
C SER A 21 0.37 9.08 2.33
N ILE A 22 1.10 9.56 1.33
CA ILE A 22 1.97 8.77 0.47
C ILE A 22 3.41 9.14 0.81
N CYS A 23 4.31 8.15 0.88
CA CYS A 23 5.73 8.43 1.04
C CYS A 23 6.27 9.13 -0.20
N ASP A 24 6.85 10.31 -0.04
CA ASP A 24 7.41 11.14 -1.13
C ASP A 24 8.95 11.12 -1.14
N ASP A 25 9.55 10.41 -0.18
CA ASP A 25 11.00 10.25 -0.06
C ASP A 25 11.55 9.15 -0.99
N ASN A 26 11.36 9.36 -2.29
CA ASN A 26 11.65 8.34 -3.31
C ASN A 26 13.13 7.93 -3.36
N GLU A 27 14.06 8.85 -3.08
CA GLU A 27 15.50 8.59 -3.13
C GLU A 27 15.93 7.59 -2.04
N ASN A 28 15.39 7.73 -0.82
CA ASN A 28 15.67 6.81 0.27
C ASN A 28 14.77 5.56 0.24
N LEU A 29 13.54 5.68 -0.24
CA LEU A 29 12.58 4.58 -0.25
C LEU A 29 12.94 3.50 -1.28
N LYS A 30 13.36 3.88 -2.50
CA LYS A 30 13.67 2.92 -3.58
C LYS A 30 14.66 1.82 -3.19
N PRO A 31 15.86 2.12 -2.65
CA PRO A 31 16.82 1.08 -2.29
C PRO A 31 16.28 0.15 -1.19
N ILE A 32 15.45 0.67 -0.27
CA ILE A 32 14.80 -0.12 0.78
C ILE A 32 13.77 -1.08 0.18
N LEU A 33 12.94 -0.60 -0.76
CA LEU A 33 11.94 -1.44 -1.43
C LEU A 33 12.58 -2.55 -2.26
N VAL A 34 13.71 -2.29 -2.93
CA VAL A 34 14.46 -3.32 -3.69
C VAL A 34 14.89 -4.47 -2.76
N LYS A 35 15.39 -4.16 -1.56
CA LYS A 35 15.73 -5.18 -0.57
C LYS A 35 14.50 -5.93 -0.06
N CYS A 36 13.42 -5.19 0.21
CA CYS A 36 12.16 -5.77 0.69
C CYS A 36 11.42 -6.60 -0.36
N ALA A 37 11.73 -6.46 -1.65
CA ALA A 37 11.06 -7.20 -2.73
C ALA A 37 11.16 -8.72 -2.54
N SER A 38 12.25 -9.21 -1.94
CA SER A 38 12.43 -10.63 -1.61
C SER A 38 11.44 -11.16 -0.56
N GLU A 39 10.80 -10.27 0.20
CA GLU A 39 9.81 -10.60 1.24
C GLU A 39 8.37 -10.35 0.76
N ILE A 40 8.20 -9.81 -0.44
CA ILE A 40 6.88 -9.61 -1.05
C ILE A 40 6.55 -10.88 -1.87
N PRO A 41 5.31 -11.40 -1.80
CA PRO A 41 4.94 -12.57 -2.60
C PRO A 41 5.18 -12.36 -4.10
N LEU A 42 5.74 -13.38 -4.76
CA LEU A 42 6.07 -13.36 -6.19
C LEU A 42 4.87 -13.03 -7.09
N SER A 43 3.64 -13.31 -6.63
CA SER A 43 2.40 -12.93 -7.33
C SER A 43 2.22 -11.42 -7.51
N LEU A 44 3.04 -10.60 -6.85
CA LEU A 44 2.99 -9.13 -6.88
C LEU A 44 4.22 -8.51 -7.58
N GLU A 45 5.06 -9.29 -8.25
CA GLU A 45 6.29 -8.79 -8.90
C GLU A 45 6.02 -7.67 -9.92
N ASP A 46 4.95 -7.79 -10.70
CA ASP A 46 4.54 -6.78 -11.69
C ASP A 46 3.67 -5.65 -11.12
N PHE A 47 3.39 -5.68 -9.81
CA PHE A 47 2.54 -4.68 -9.18
C PHE A 47 3.33 -3.40 -8.88
N GLY A 48 2.70 -2.26 -9.14
CA GLY A 48 3.22 -0.97 -8.71
C GLY A 48 3.08 -0.81 -7.20
N LEU A 49 4.21 -0.82 -6.49
CA LEU A 49 4.26 -0.67 -5.04
C LEU A 49 4.23 0.81 -4.63
N GLN A 50 3.33 1.16 -3.72
CA GLN A 50 3.28 2.48 -3.11
C GLN A 50 3.23 2.39 -1.59
N VAL A 51 4.19 3.02 -0.92
CA VAL A 51 4.18 3.11 0.55
C VAL A 51 3.24 4.21 1.01
N ARG A 52 2.32 3.85 1.92
CA ARG A 52 1.28 4.71 2.45
C ARG A 52 1.26 4.71 3.97
N LYS A 53 0.72 5.80 4.52
CA LYS A 53 0.41 5.99 5.94
C LYS A 53 -1.07 6.29 6.08
N THR A 54 -1.69 5.66 7.07
CA THR A 54 -3.03 6.04 7.56
C THR A 54 -2.97 6.40 9.04
N THR A 55 -3.83 7.31 9.48
CA THR A 55 -3.93 7.76 10.89
C THR A 55 -5.36 7.78 11.43
N GLY A 56 -6.25 6.98 10.84
CA GLY A 56 -7.68 7.03 11.14
C GLY A 56 -8.51 6.28 10.10
N ASN A 57 -9.79 6.65 9.99
CA ASN A 57 -10.69 6.02 9.04
C ASN A 57 -10.48 6.59 7.63
N THR A 58 -10.07 5.74 6.70
CA THR A 58 -9.72 6.10 5.33
C THR A 58 -10.37 5.14 4.34
N ARG A 59 -10.94 5.69 3.26
CA ARG A 59 -11.37 4.92 2.11
C ARG A 59 -10.23 4.81 1.08
N ILE A 60 -9.86 3.60 0.74
CA ILE A 60 -8.91 3.29 -0.34
C ILE A 60 -9.73 3.08 -1.61
N LEU A 61 -9.48 3.92 -2.62
CA LEU A 61 -10.27 3.97 -3.86
C LEU A 61 -9.72 3.07 -4.96
N GLU A 62 -8.48 2.60 -4.81
CA GLU A 62 -7.89 1.60 -5.68
C GLU A 62 -8.75 0.33 -5.73
N LYS A 63 -8.59 -0.44 -6.81
CA LYS A 63 -9.36 -1.65 -7.09
C LYS A 63 -8.40 -2.75 -7.52
N ALA A 64 -8.81 -3.99 -7.32
CA ALA A 64 -8.01 -5.18 -7.60
C ALA A 64 -6.57 -5.07 -7.06
N ALA A 65 -6.43 -4.54 -5.84
CA ALA A 65 -5.16 -4.20 -5.23
C ALA A 65 -4.95 -4.99 -3.94
N TYR A 66 -3.72 -4.95 -3.43
CA TYR A 66 -3.35 -5.58 -2.18
C TYR A 66 -2.87 -4.55 -1.16
N ILE A 67 -3.25 -4.74 0.10
CA ILE A 67 -2.65 -4.06 1.25
C ILE A 67 -1.71 -5.03 1.94
N ILE A 68 -0.45 -4.62 2.08
CA ILE A 68 0.58 -5.34 2.85
C ILE A 68 0.86 -4.53 4.11
N PRO A 69 0.42 -4.97 5.30
CA PRO A 69 0.68 -4.26 6.54
C PRO A 69 2.17 -4.28 6.86
N VAL A 70 2.76 -3.10 7.14
CA VAL A 70 4.19 -2.99 7.45
C VAL A 70 4.42 -2.72 8.93
N TYR A 71 3.74 -1.73 9.51
CA TYR A 71 3.93 -1.38 10.92
C TYR A 71 2.73 -0.62 11.49
N ILE A 72 2.23 -1.08 12.63
CA ILE A 72 1.12 -0.45 13.35
C ILE A 72 1.64 0.79 14.07
N ILE A 73 1.10 1.95 13.71
CA ILE A 73 1.44 3.22 14.37
C ILE A 73 0.71 3.30 15.70
N GLU A 74 -0.59 3.01 15.69
CA GLU A 74 -1.45 3.07 16.88
C GLU A 74 -2.72 2.23 16.67
N GLY A 75 -3.25 1.69 17.77
CA GLY A 75 -4.52 1.01 17.82
C GLY A 75 -4.50 -0.37 17.18
N THR A 76 -5.62 -0.75 16.56
CA THR A 76 -5.77 -2.07 15.93
C THR A 76 -6.25 -1.92 14.49
N PRO A 77 -5.34 -1.61 13.54
CA PRO A 77 -5.70 -1.39 12.16
C PRO A 77 -6.43 -2.58 11.55
N ARG A 78 -7.50 -2.31 10.81
CA ARG A 78 -8.33 -3.35 10.16
C ARG A 78 -9.05 -2.81 8.94
N ILE A 79 -9.50 -3.73 8.12
CA ILE A 79 -10.53 -3.46 7.12
C ILE A 79 -11.89 -3.44 7.85
N LEU A 80 -12.71 -2.43 7.58
CA LEU A 80 -14.08 -2.37 8.09
C LEU A 80 -14.86 -3.57 7.53
N ASP A 81 -15.54 -4.31 8.41
CA ASP A 81 -16.19 -5.59 8.10
C ASP A 81 -15.25 -6.68 7.53
N GLY A 82 -13.95 -6.50 7.73
CA GLY A 82 -12.92 -7.41 7.25
C GLY A 82 -11.86 -7.73 8.31
N PRO A 83 -10.71 -8.27 7.88
CA PRO A 83 -9.68 -8.75 8.79
C PRO A 83 -8.88 -7.62 9.43
N TYR A 84 -8.17 -7.98 10.49
CA TYR A 84 -7.10 -7.15 11.06
C TYR A 84 -5.90 -7.07 10.10
N LEU A 85 -5.25 -5.93 10.07
CA LEU A 85 -4.06 -5.68 9.26
C LEU A 85 -2.83 -5.81 10.16
N ILE A 86 -2.29 -7.03 10.25
CA ILE A 86 -1.19 -7.37 11.16
C ILE A 86 0.12 -7.45 10.37
N PRO A 87 1.19 -6.73 10.77
CA PRO A 87 2.50 -6.87 10.12
C PRO A 87 2.97 -8.32 10.07
N GLY A 88 3.47 -8.74 8.90
CA GLY A 88 3.93 -10.10 8.66
C GLY A 88 2.81 -11.11 8.31
N SER A 89 1.54 -10.68 8.26
CA SER A 89 0.47 -11.51 7.67
C SER A 89 0.52 -11.47 6.14
N ASP A 90 -0.23 -12.39 5.52
CA ASP A 90 -0.42 -12.37 4.08
C ASP A 90 -1.02 -11.04 3.59
N PRO A 91 -0.66 -10.59 2.36
CA PRO A 91 -1.30 -9.44 1.74
C PRO A 91 -2.82 -9.60 1.65
N PHE A 92 -3.55 -8.55 2.03
CA PHE A 92 -5.00 -8.53 1.91
C PHE A 92 -5.42 -8.04 0.51
N TYR A 93 -6.03 -8.92 -0.28
CA TYR A 93 -6.62 -8.59 -1.56
C TYR A 93 -8.00 -7.94 -1.42
N PHE A 94 -8.27 -6.94 -2.27
CA PHE A 94 -9.61 -6.42 -2.45
C PHE A 94 -9.90 -6.11 -3.92
N GLU A 95 -11.06 -6.54 -4.40
CA GLU A 95 -11.50 -6.30 -5.76
C GLU A 95 -12.05 -4.87 -5.93
N LYS A 96 -12.78 -4.37 -4.94
CA LYS A 96 -13.43 -3.05 -4.91
C LYS A 96 -12.83 -2.19 -3.80
N GLN A 97 -13.24 -0.92 -3.71
CA GLN A 97 -12.81 -0.04 -2.63
C GLN A 97 -13.00 -0.67 -1.24
N VAL A 98 -12.11 -0.33 -0.31
CA VAL A 98 -12.18 -0.76 1.09
C VAL A 98 -12.05 0.42 2.03
N ILE A 99 -12.57 0.26 3.24
CA ILE A 99 -12.37 1.22 4.33
C ILE A 99 -11.38 0.60 5.29
N LEU A 100 -10.26 1.29 5.51
CA LEU A 100 -9.28 0.99 6.52
C LEU A 100 -9.59 1.85 7.74
N SER A 101 -9.64 1.25 8.93
CA SER A 101 -9.70 1.96 10.20
C SER A 101 -8.40 1.77 10.96
N GLY A 102 -7.90 2.84 11.61
CA GLY A 102 -6.71 2.81 12.47
C GLY A 102 -5.47 3.46 11.85
N SER A 103 -4.35 3.36 12.56
CA SER A 103 -3.11 4.04 12.19
C SER A 103 -2.02 3.03 11.82
N LEU A 104 -1.63 3.01 10.55
CA LEU A 104 -0.78 1.97 9.95
C LEU A 104 0.11 2.55 8.84
N TYR A 105 1.37 2.09 8.80
CA TYR A 105 2.17 2.10 7.57
C TYR A 105 1.95 0.81 6.79
N TYR A 106 1.72 0.92 5.49
CA TYR A 106 1.45 -0.22 4.62
C TYR A 106 1.99 0.00 3.21
N ILE A 107 2.19 -1.08 2.47
CA ILE A 107 2.39 -1.04 1.03
C ILE A 107 1.05 -1.31 0.36
N LEU A 108 0.68 -0.41 -0.54
CA LEU A 108 -0.39 -0.63 -1.49
C LEU A 108 0.22 -1.14 -2.79
N ALA A 109 0.03 -2.43 -3.08
CA ALA A 109 0.42 -3.01 -4.35
C ALA A 109 -0.76 -2.85 -5.32
N LYS A 110 -0.56 -2.06 -6.37
CA LYS A 110 -1.56 -1.79 -7.40
C LYS A 110 -1.26 -2.63 -8.63
N PRO A 111 -2.28 -3.20 -9.28
CA PRO A 111 -2.06 -3.94 -10.51
C PRO A 111 -1.40 -3.01 -11.54
N PRO A 112 -0.59 -3.55 -12.46
CA PRO A 112 -0.05 -2.76 -13.55
C PRO A 112 -1.21 -2.08 -14.25
N THR A 113 -1.09 -0.77 -14.49
CA THR A 113 -2.09 -0.05 -15.29
C THR A 113 -2.09 -0.72 -16.65
N ALA A 114 -3.11 -1.53 -16.95
CA ALA A 114 -3.33 -1.98 -18.31
C ALA A 114 -3.40 -0.68 -19.13
N LYS A 115 -2.41 -0.48 -20.01
CA LYS A 115 -2.58 0.51 -21.07
C LYS A 115 -3.86 0.05 -21.76
N LEU A 116 -4.94 0.81 -21.58
CA LEU A 116 -6.14 0.66 -22.40
C LEU A 116 -5.63 0.87 -23.82
N THR A 117 -5.35 -0.21 -24.53
CA THR A 117 -5.10 -0.19 -25.95
C THR A 117 -6.40 0.28 -26.55
N GLU A 118 -6.48 1.57 -26.87
CA GLU A 118 -7.50 2.12 -27.76
C GLU A 118 -7.30 1.45 -29.12
N ASN A 119 -7.86 0.25 -29.29
CA ASN A 119 -8.21 -0.25 -30.61
C ASN A 119 -9.49 0.48 -31.04
N SER A 120 -9.33 1.76 -31.38
CA SER A 120 -10.27 2.45 -32.26
C SER A 120 -10.04 1.91 -33.67
N THR A 121 -10.59 0.73 -33.96
CA THR A 121 -10.94 0.37 -35.33
C THR A 121 -12.12 1.27 -35.74
N ALA A 122 -11.79 2.44 -36.28
CA ALA A 122 -12.70 3.16 -37.15
C ALA A 122 -12.83 2.34 -38.45
N SER A 123 -14.04 1.86 -38.70
CA SER A 123 -14.48 1.32 -40.00
C SER A 123 -14.72 2.44 -40.99
#